data_AF-A0A4R9H7B4-F1
#
_entry.id   AF-A0A4R9H7B4-F1
#
_cell.length_a   1.000
_cell.length_b   1.000
_cell.length_c   1.000
_cell.angle_alpha   90.00
_cell.angle_beta   90.00
_cell.angle_gamma   90.00
#
_symmetry.space_group_name_H-M   'P 1'
#
loop_
_entity.id
_entity.type
_entity.pdbx_description
1 polymer ?
#
loop_
_entity_poly.entity_id
_entity_poly.type
_entity_poly.pdbx_seq_one_letter_code
_entity_poly.pdbx_strand_id
1 'polypeptide(L)'
;MKDKDDISERLLLQRVRNRITEVLDIASDIEAHYRFGGDEIINLWEDWVDEYRLNRYIEPVFSKSEQTAIKDFHRIWLYVCENTPQILPPVEELSRSDLWLQLIAIAQDSLSIMNERGKFSEETELTDDELSQ
;
A
#
# COMPACT_ATOMS: atom_id res chain seq x y z
N MET A 1 9.52 -35.79 10.81
CA MET A 1 9.94 -34.64 9.98
C MET A 1 8.73 -33.74 9.96
N LYS A 2 8.74 -32.59 10.66
CA LYS A 2 7.57 -31.71 10.70
C LYS A 2 7.39 -31.13 9.30
N ASP A 3 6.24 -31.39 8.69
CA ASP A 3 5.77 -30.65 7.53
C ASP A 3 5.82 -29.17 7.91
N LYS A 4 6.60 -28.37 7.16
CA LYS A 4 6.43 -26.92 7.23
C LYS A 4 5.06 -26.67 6.62
N ASP A 5 4.12 -26.18 7.42
CA ASP A 5 2.83 -25.70 6.95
C ASP A 5 3.06 -24.74 5.77
N ASP A 6 2.84 -25.22 4.55
CA ASP A 6 3.02 -24.44 3.33
C ASP A 6 1.83 -23.49 3.24
N ILE A 7 2.08 -22.20 3.47
CA ILE A 7 1.03 -21.17 3.43
C ILE A 7 0.53 -21.07 2.00
N SER A 8 -0.79 -21.14 1.80
CA SER A 8 -1.37 -21.01 0.47
C SER A 8 -1.06 -19.63 -0.12
N GLU A 9 -0.96 -19.57 -1.45
CA GLU A 9 -0.74 -18.30 -2.15
C GLU A 9 -1.85 -17.29 -1.84
N ARG A 10 -3.11 -17.74 -1.70
CA ARG A 10 -4.22 -16.87 -1.36
C ARG A 10 -4.06 -16.26 0.04
N LEU A 11 -3.72 -17.07 1.05
CA LEU A 11 -3.49 -16.56 2.41
C LEU A 11 -2.29 -15.60 2.45
N LEU A 12 -1.23 -15.87 1.67
CA LEU A 12 -0.10 -14.95 1.52
C LEU A 12 -0.56 -13.60 0.92
N LEU A 13 -1.34 -13.62 -0.14
CA LEU A 13 -1.84 -12.40 -0.79
C LEU A 13 -2.81 -11.62 0.10
N GLN A 14 -3.63 -12.29 0.93
CA GLN A 14 -4.46 -11.62 1.95
C GLN A 14 -3.61 -10.83 2.93
N ARG A 15 -2.52 -11.43 3.42
CA ARG A 15 -1.58 -10.76 4.31
C ARG A 15 -0.91 -9.58 3.61
N VAL A 16 -0.47 -9.75 2.36
CA VAL A 16 0.11 -8.67 1.57
C VAL A 16 -0.88 -7.52 1.37
N ARG A 17 -2.15 -7.82 1.07
CA ARG A 17 -3.21 -6.80 0.99
C ARG A 17 -3.32 -6.01 2.28
N ASN A 18 -3.32 -6.69 3.43
CA ASN A 18 -3.34 -6.02 4.73
C ASN A 18 -2.12 -5.11 4.95
N ARG A 19 -0.92 -5.54 4.53
CA ARG A 19 0.30 -4.72 4.65
C ARG A 19 0.26 -3.51 3.73
N ILE A 20 -0.23 -3.65 2.50
CA ILE A 20 -0.46 -2.52 1.60
C ILE A 20 -1.45 -1.52 2.24
N THR A 21 -2.54 -1.99 2.83
CA THR A 21 -3.49 -1.13 3.56
C THR A 21 -2.83 -0.38 4.72
N GLU A 22 -2.00 -1.06 5.52
CA GLU A 22 -1.27 -0.45 6.64
C GLU A 22 -0.24 0.60 6.16
N VAL A 23 0.43 0.37 5.03
CA VAL A 23 1.35 1.36 4.43
C VAL A 23 0.59 2.57 3.90
N LEU A 24 -0.57 2.36 3.25
CA LEU A 24 -1.42 3.45 2.79
C LEU A 24 -1.95 4.29 3.95
N ASP A 25 -2.30 3.66 5.08
CA ASP A 25 -2.69 4.34 6.32
C ASP A 25 -1.59 5.29 6.80
N ILE A 26 -0.35 4.79 6.89
CA ILE A 26 0.83 5.59 7.25
C ILE A 26 1.07 6.74 6.26
N ALA A 27 1.05 6.46 4.95
CA ALA A 27 1.30 7.46 3.91
C ALA A 27 0.19 8.52 3.77
N SER A 28 -0.98 8.24 4.35
CA SER A 28 -2.13 9.15 4.35
C SER A 28 -2.15 10.12 5.53
N ASP A 29 -1.32 9.88 6.55
CA ASP A 29 -1.26 10.64 7.80
C ASP A 29 0.01 11.51 7.88
N ILE A 30 -0.16 12.83 7.76
CA ILE A 30 0.97 13.76 7.86
C ILE A 30 1.69 13.69 9.21
N GLU A 31 1.02 13.32 10.31
CA GLU A 31 1.67 13.17 11.61
C GLU A 31 2.62 11.96 11.63
N ALA A 32 2.27 10.89 10.92
CA ALA A 32 3.17 9.76 10.69
C ALA A 32 4.42 10.20 9.91
N HIS A 33 4.26 11.09 8.93
CA HIS A 33 5.41 11.63 8.18
C HIS A 33 6.35 12.41 9.11
N TYR A 34 5.83 13.27 9.99
CA TYR A 34 6.66 13.97 10.99
C TYR A 34 7.36 13.02 11.95
N ARG A 35 6.72 11.90 12.30
CA ARG A 35 7.28 10.90 13.21
C ARG A 35 8.38 10.06 12.59
N PHE A 36 8.22 9.64 11.34
CA PHE A 36 9.08 8.67 10.67
C PHE A 36 10.06 9.30 9.67
N GLY A 37 9.76 10.50 9.17
CA GLY A 37 10.50 11.17 8.11
C GLY A 37 10.02 10.79 6.71
N GLY A 38 10.24 11.67 5.74
CA GLY A 38 9.79 11.47 4.35
C GLY A 38 10.40 10.24 3.68
N ASP A 39 11.67 9.93 3.98
CA ASP A 39 12.37 8.78 3.38
C ASP A 39 11.69 7.46 3.76
N GLU A 40 11.27 7.32 5.03
CA GLU A 40 10.58 6.11 5.49
C GLU A 40 9.23 5.92 4.80
N ILE A 41 8.48 7.01 4.58
CA ILE A 41 7.20 6.97 3.86
C ILE A 41 7.39 6.46 2.43
N ILE A 42 8.46 6.87 1.76
CA ILE A 42 8.78 6.41 0.42
C ILE A 42 9.19 4.93 0.44
N ASN A 43 10.10 4.56 1.34
CA ASN A 43 10.68 3.20 1.37
C ASN A 43 9.66 2.12 1.75
N LEU A 44 8.73 2.41 2.67
CA LEU A 44 7.72 1.45 3.12
C LEU A 44 6.85 0.91 1.98
N TRP A 45 6.64 1.68 0.91
CA TRP A 45 5.86 1.22 -0.24
C TRP A 45 6.58 0.14 -1.05
N GLU A 46 7.89 0.31 -1.29
CA GLU A 46 8.70 -0.57 -2.15
C GLU A 46 8.85 -1.99 -1.56
N ASP A 47 8.74 -2.12 -0.25
CA ASP A 47 8.74 -3.43 0.43
C ASP A 47 7.63 -4.36 -0.08
N TRP A 48 6.50 -3.78 -0.49
CA TRP A 48 5.30 -4.51 -0.85
C TRP A 48 4.93 -4.36 -2.32
N VAL A 49 5.30 -3.28 -3.00
CA VAL A 49 4.82 -3.02 -4.36
C VAL A 49 5.96 -2.66 -5.30
N ASP A 50 6.05 -3.42 -6.38
CA ASP A 50 6.87 -3.15 -7.56
C ASP A 50 6.12 -3.61 -8.82
N GLU A 51 6.68 -3.33 -10.00
CA GLU A 51 6.08 -3.70 -11.29
C GLU A 51 5.80 -5.20 -11.43
N TYR A 52 6.62 -6.06 -10.82
CA TYR A 52 6.45 -7.52 -10.88
C TYR A 52 5.34 -7.99 -9.94
N ARG A 53 5.31 -7.48 -8.71
CA ARG A 53 4.32 -7.81 -7.68
C ARG A 53 2.94 -7.29 -8.03
N LEU A 54 2.84 -6.12 -8.67
CA LEU A 54 1.56 -5.56 -9.16
C LEU A 54 0.79 -6.54 -10.06
N ASN A 55 1.50 -7.33 -10.87
CA ASN A 55 0.88 -8.33 -11.75
C ASN A 55 0.23 -9.50 -10.99
N ARG A 56 0.56 -9.67 -9.71
CA ARG A 56 0.00 -10.70 -8.82
C ARG A 56 -1.18 -10.21 -8.00
N TYR A 57 -1.41 -8.89 -7.95
CA TYR A 57 -2.52 -8.30 -7.23
C TYR A 57 -3.76 -8.34 -8.12
N ILE A 58 -4.43 -9.48 -8.10
CA ILE A 58 -5.59 -9.77 -8.94
C ILE A 58 -6.77 -10.31 -8.10
N GLU A 59 -7.94 -10.40 -8.73
CA GLU A 59 -9.13 -11.00 -8.12
C GLU A 59 -8.88 -12.48 -7.76
N PRO A 60 -9.53 -13.00 -6.70
CA PRO A 60 -10.51 -12.33 -5.85
C PRO A 60 -9.90 -11.55 -4.68
N VAL A 61 -8.62 -11.77 -4.35
CA VAL A 61 -7.98 -11.14 -3.18
C VAL A 61 -7.94 -9.62 -3.33
N PHE A 62 -7.62 -9.12 -4.52
CA PHE A 62 -7.65 -7.69 -4.84
C PHE A 62 -8.79 -7.40 -5.81
N SER A 63 -9.79 -6.64 -5.37
CA SER A 63 -10.88 -6.22 -6.25
C SER A 63 -10.36 -5.30 -7.36
N LYS A 64 -11.12 -5.11 -8.43
CA LYS A 64 -10.72 -4.22 -9.53
C LYS A 64 -10.50 -2.77 -9.08
N SER A 65 -11.28 -2.30 -8.10
CA SER A 65 -11.12 -0.95 -7.52
C SER A 65 -9.80 -0.84 -6.78
N GLU A 66 -9.47 -1.82 -5.93
CA GLU A 66 -8.20 -1.87 -5.20
C GLU A 66 -7.01 -1.98 -6.14
N GLN A 67 -7.09 -2.82 -7.17
CA GLN A 67 -6.05 -2.92 -8.20
C GLN A 67 -5.77 -1.59 -8.87
N THR A 68 -6.83 -0.82 -9.16
CA THR A 68 -6.71 0.51 -9.77
C THR A 68 -6.08 1.48 -8.77
N ALA A 69 -6.56 1.50 -7.53
CA ALA A 69 -6.04 2.35 -6.46
C ALA A 69 -4.54 2.12 -6.20
N ILE A 70 -4.11 0.86 -6.06
CA ILE A 70 -2.70 0.50 -5.86
C ILE A 70 -1.83 0.96 -7.04
N LYS A 71 -2.32 0.80 -8.28
CA LYS A 71 -1.60 1.26 -9.49
C LYS A 71 -1.51 2.78 -9.56
N ASP A 72 -2.58 3.49 -9.23
CA ASP A 72 -2.60 4.95 -9.23
C ASP A 72 -1.70 5.52 -8.14
N PHE A 73 -1.74 4.96 -6.93
CA PHE A 73 -0.80 5.31 -5.87
C PHE A 73 0.65 5.05 -6.30
N HIS A 74 0.95 3.87 -6.85
CA HIS A 74 2.30 3.53 -7.31
C HIS A 74 2.83 4.50 -8.38
N ARG A 75 1.96 4.94 -9.30
CA ARG A 75 2.32 5.92 -10.32
C ARG A 75 2.69 7.28 -9.73
N ILE A 76 1.93 7.76 -8.75
CA ILE A 76 2.25 9.00 -8.05
C ILE A 76 3.52 8.83 -7.20
N TRP A 77 3.68 7.70 -6.52
CA TRP A 77 4.88 7.37 -5.76
C TRP A 77 6.13 7.38 -6.64
N LEU A 78 6.10 6.75 -7.82
CA LEU A 78 7.22 6.80 -8.79
C LEU A 78 7.52 8.24 -9.21
N TYR A 79 6.47 9.01 -9.54
CA TYR A 79 6.63 10.41 -9.92
C TYR A 79 7.24 11.26 -8.79
N VAL A 80 6.87 11.01 -7.53
CA VAL A 80 7.51 11.65 -6.36
C VAL A 80 8.99 11.27 -6.29
N CYS A 81 9.32 9.99 -6.41
CA CYS A 81 10.71 9.51 -6.36
C CYS A 81 11.58 10.13 -7.48
N GLU A 82 11.02 10.29 -8.68
CA GLU A 82 11.73 10.87 -9.82
C GLU A 82 11.91 12.40 -9.73
N ASN A 83 11.02 13.10 -9.02
CA ASN A 83 10.95 14.56 -9.00
C ASN A 83 11.30 15.18 -7.64
N THR A 84 11.81 14.38 -6.71
CA THR A 84 12.35 14.85 -5.43
C THR A 84 13.86 14.64 -5.38
N PRO A 85 14.60 15.44 -4.58
CA PRO A 85 16.03 15.23 -4.42
C PRO A 85 16.32 13.87 -3.75
N GLN A 86 17.47 13.28 -4.07
CA GLN A 86 17.90 11.99 -3.47
C GLN A 86 17.92 12.00 -1.95
N ILE A 87 18.19 13.16 -1.34
CA ILE A 87 18.04 13.38 0.10
C ILE A 87 16.81 14.25 0.26
N LEU A 88 15.74 13.69 0.83
CA LEU A 88 14.50 14.43 1.01
C LEU A 88 14.69 15.58 2.01
N PRO A 89 14.07 16.75 1.77
CA PRO A 89 14.03 17.82 2.74
C PRO A 89 13.19 17.43 3.98
N PRO A 90 13.28 18.19 5.07
CA PRO A 90 12.43 17.99 6.25
C PRO A 90 10.93 18.00 5.90
N VAL A 91 10.12 17.32 6.72
CA VAL A 91 8.69 17.17 6.47
C VAL A 91 7.94 18.51 6.49
N GLU A 92 8.45 19.50 7.23
CA GLU A 92 7.95 20.88 7.23
C GLU A 92 8.04 21.55 5.86
N GLU A 93 9.02 21.17 5.04
CA GLU A 93 9.17 21.65 3.66
C GLU A 93 8.38 20.78 2.69
N LEU A 94 8.45 19.45 2.85
CA LEU A 94 7.66 18.51 2.04
C LEU A 94 6.16 18.78 2.12
N SER A 95 5.62 19.04 3.31
CA SER A 95 4.20 19.33 3.52
C SER A 95 3.70 20.61 2.84
N ARG A 96 4.59 21.44 2.29
CA ARG A 96 4.26 22.62 1.47
C ARG A 96 4.39 22.36 -0.03
N SER A 97 4.87 21.19 -0.42
CA SER A 97 5.02 20.77 -1.81
C SER A 97 3.71 20.21 -2.33
N ASP A 98 3.22 20.74 -3.45
CA ASP A 98 2.04 20.23 -4.14
C ASP A 98 2.18 18.74 -4.49
N LEU A 99 3.39 18.31 -4.82
CA LEU A 99 3.68 16.92 -5.17
C LEU A 99 3.54 15.99 -3.96
N TRP A 100 4.00 16.42 -2.80
CA TRP A 100 3.88 15.63 -1.57
C TRP A 100 2.44 15.61 -1.05
N LEU A 101 1.73 16.73 -1.16
CA LEU A 101 0.30 16.80 -0.83
C LEU A 101 -0.54 15.91 -1.76
N GLN A 102 -0.16 15.81 -3.04
CA GLN A 102 -0.77 14.87 -3.98
C GLN A 102 -0.54 13.42 -3.56
N LEU A 103 0.67 13.06 -3.10
CA LEU A 103 0.98 11.72 -2.58
C LEU A 103 0.06 11.36 -1.40
N ILE A 104 -0.08 12.27 -0.44
CA ILE A 104 -0.94 12.07 0.74
C ILE A 104 -2.40 11.93 0.31
N ALA A 105 -2.89 12.78 -0.59
CA ALA A 105 -4.26 12.72 -1.08
C ALA A 105 -4.57 11.38 -1.78
N ILE A 106 -3.69 10.92 -2.68
CA ILE A 106 -3.90 9.63 -3.35
C ILE A 106 -3.77 8.45 -2.37
N ALA A 107 -2.96 8.57 -1.31
CA ALA A 107 -2.91 7.58 -0.23
C ALA A 107 -4.25 7.49 0.50
N GLN A 108 -4.86 8.64 0.84
CA GLN A 108 -6.17 8.71 1.50
C GLN A 108 -7.27 8.08 0.63
N ASP A 109 -7.32 8.44 -0.65
CA ASP A 109 -8.30 7.88 -1.59
C ASP A 109 -8.13 6.36 -1.74
N SER A 110 -6.88 5.91 -1.89
CA SER A 110 -6.57 4.48 -2.03
C SER A 110 -6.89 3.70 -0.75
N LEU A 111 -6.54 4.25 0.41
CA LEU A 111 -6.86 3.69 1.72
C LEU A 111 -8.37 3.56 1.91
N SER A 112 -9.15 4.58 1.52
CA SER A 112 -10.60 4.52 1.58
C SER A 112 -11.15 3.34 0.78
N ILE A 113 -10.64 3.10 -0.43
CA ILE A 113 -11.02 1.96 -1.27
C ILE A 113 -10.62 0.63 -0.61
N MET A 114 -9.41 0.53 -0.09
CA MET A 114 -8.95 -0.69 0.61
C MET A 114 -9.80 -0.99 1.86
N ASN A 115 -10.27 0.05 2.55
CA ASN A 115 -11.07 -0.11 3.76
C ASN A 115 -12.53 -0.51 3.51
N GLU A 116 -13.03 -0.46 2.26
CA GLU A 116 -14.38 -0.93 1.93
C GLU A 116 -14.60 -2.39 2.32
N ARG A 117 -13.58 -3.25 2.14
CA ARG A 117 -13.61 -4.67 2.52
C ARG A 117 -12.91 -4.98 3.85
N GLY A 118 -12.42 -3.95 4.54
CA GLY A 118 -11.74 -4.06 5.82
C GLY A 118 -10.46 -4.92 5.80
N LYS A 119 -10.02 -5.36 6.99
CA LYS A 119 -8.84 -6.21 7.17
C LYS A 119 -9.21 -7.69 7.00
N PHE A 120 -8.45 -8.43 6.20
CA PHE A 120 -8.65 -9.86 5.98
C PHE A 120 -7.98 -10.71 7.06
N SER A 121 -8.45 -11.94 7.25
CA SER A 121 -7.82 -12.89 8.17
C SER A 121 -6.38 -13.16 7.76
N GLU A 122 -5.47 -13.12 8.73
CA GLU A 122 -4.07 -13.51 8.53
C GLU A 122 -3.85 -15.01 8.82
N GLU A 123 -4.82 -15.71 9.40
CA GLU A 123 -4.69 -17.13 9.81
C GLU A 123 -5.52 -18.09 8.97
N THR A 124 -6.53 -17.58 8.26
CA THR A 124 -7.49 -18.41 7.52
C THR A 124 -7.67 -17.85 6.12
N GLU A 125 -7.58 -18.73 5.14
CA GLU A 125 -7.87 -18.40 3.75
C GLU A 125 -9.37 -18.09 3.61
N LEU A 126 -9.68 -16.93 3.04
CA LEU A 126 -11.05 -16.53 2.73
C LEU A 126 -11.52 -17.22 1.45
N THR A 127 -12.79 -17.60 1.45
CA THR A 127 -13.49 -18.15 0.30
C THR A 127 -13.82 -17.05 -0.72
N ASP A 128 -14.16 -17.44 -1.94
CA ASP A 128 -14.53 -16.48 -2.99
C ASP A 128 -15.78 -15.65 -2.60
N ASP A 129 -16.71 -16.25 -1.86
CA ASP A 129 -17.92 -15.56 -1.37
C ASP A 129 -17.59 -14.47 -0.34
N GLU A 130 -16.59 -14.70 0.53
CA GLU A 130 -16.11 -13.73 1.52
C GLU A 130 -15.30 -12.60 0.89
N LEU A 131 -14.63 -12.86 -0.23
CA LEU A 131 -13.84 -11.86 -0.98
C LEU A 131 -14.69 -11.03 -1.95
N SER A 132 -15.92 -11.46 -2.25
CA SER A 132 -16.82 -10.79 -3.20
C SER A 132 -17.74 -9.74 -2.56
N GLN A 133 -17.69 -9.58 -1.23
CA GLN A 133 -18.41 -8.52 -0.50
C GLN A 133 -17.67 -7.19 -0.58
#